data_AF-A0A0S7ZUU9-F1
#
_entry.id   AF-A0A0S7ZUU9-F1
#
_cell.length_a   1.000
_cell.length_b   1.000
_cell.length_c   1.000
_cell.angle_alpha   90.00
_cell.angle_beta   90.00
_cell.angle_gamma   90.00
#
_symmetry.space_group_name_H-M   'P 1'
#
loop_
_entity.id
_entity.type
_entity.pdbx_description
1 polymer ?
#
loop_
_entity_poly.entity_id
_entity_poly.type
_entity_poly.pdbx_seq_one_letter_code
_entity_poly.pdbx_strand_id
1 'polypeptide(L)'
;MAAHDANKFLQIHDEVFANFREAKANPEWRSELATRYGVEDALSDAATKDLVHRIINTGMEYERTSERYTHGIRSTPTMIINNRMIIGTLPYEQLKAIFQALVDEAKTGGERFIENWVRDGR
;
A
#
# COMPACT_ATOMS: atom_id res chain seq x y z
N MET A 1 -11.87 -7.18 -7.08
CA MET A 1 -11.81 -6.67 -8.47
C MET A 1 -10.37 -6.50 -8.94
N ALA A 2 -9.65 -5.43 -8.60
CA ALA A 2 -8.27 -5.23 -9.10
C ALA A 2 -7.30 -6.37 -8.73
N ALA A 3 -7.43 -6.94 -7.53
CA ALA A 3 -6.60 -8.04 -7.05
C ALA A 3 -6.91 -9.42 -7.69
N HIS A 4 -7.95 -9.53 -8.52
CA HIS A 4 -8.39 -10.80 -9.10
C HIS A 4 -7.61 -11.16 -10.37
N ASP A 5 -7.29 -10.17 -11.20
CA ASP A 5 -6.53 -10.34 -12.43
C ASP A 5 -5.38 -9.32 -12.46
N ALA A 6 -4.15 -9.82 -12.27
CA ALA A 6 -2.96 -8.98 -12.22
C ALA A 6 -2.72 -8.18 -13.51
N ASN A 7 -3.15 -8.71 -14.67
CA ASN A 7 -2.99 -8.03 -15.96
C ASN A 7 -3.92 -6.82 -16.09
N LYS A 8 -5.04 -6.81 -15.35
CA LYS A 8 -6.03 -5.72 -15.35
C LYS A 8 -5.89 -4.80 -14.15
N PHE A 9 -4.97 -5.09 -13.22
CA PHE A 9 -4.82 -4.37 -11.96
C PHE A 9 -4.74 -2.86 -12.18
N LEU A 10 -3.81 -2.40 -13.02
CA LEU A 10 -3.59 -0.96 -13.24
C LEU A 10 -4.82 -0.27 -13.81
N GLN A 11 -5.48 -0.89 -14.79
CA GLN A 11 -6.67 -0.31 -15.45
C GLN A 11 -7.84 -0.18 -14.46
N ILE A 12 -8.13 -1.26 -13.71
CA ILE A 12 -9.19 -1.26 -12.70
C ILE A 12 -8.85 -0.30 -11.56
N HIS A 13 -7.60 -0.30 -11.08
CA HIS A 13 -7.13 0.59 -10.03
C HIS A 13 -7.30 2.06 -10.43
N ASP A 14 -6.78 2.44 -11.60
CA ASP A 14 -6.78 3.83 -12.04
C ASP A 14 -8.21 4.33 -12.27
N GLU A 15 -9.10 3.50 -12.84
CA GLU A 15 -10.49 3.88 -13.03
C GLU A 15 -11.24 4.04 -11.70
N VAL A 16 -10.99 3.17 -10.71
CA VAL A 16 -11.54 3.32 -9.36
C VAL A 16 -11.07 4.61 -8.72
N PHE A 17 -9.79 4.96 -8.82
CA PHE A 17 -9.26 6.19 -8.22
C PHE A 17 -9.72 7.46 -8.95
N ALA A 18 -9.82 7.43 -10.27
CA ALA A 18 -10.39 8.53 -11.06
C ALA A 18 -11.85 8.80 -10.70
N ASN A 19 -12.61 7.75 -10.36
CA ASN A 19 -14.03 7.82 -10.01
C ASN A 19 -14.29 7.53 -8.53
N PHE A 20 -13.34 7.85 -7.64
CA PHE A 20 -13.34 7.36 -6.26
C PHE A 20 -14.64 7.62 -5.47
N ARG A 21 -15.31 8.76 -5.71
CA ARG A 21 -16.59 9.08 -5.05
C ARG A 21 -17.70 8.11 -5.46
N GLU A 22 -17.87 7.88 -6.75
CA GLU A 22 -18.84 6.92 -7.30
C GLU A 22 -18.48 5.50 -6.91
N ALA A 23 -17.21 5.13 -7.07
CA ALA A 23 -16.69 3.81 -6.72
C ALA A 23 -16.94 3.46 -5.24
N LYS A 24 -16.92 4.45 -4.35
CA LYS A 24 -17.23 4.28 -2.92
C LYS A 24 -18.74 4.22 -2.67
N ALA A 25 -19.50 5.16 -3.20
CA ALA A 25 -20.91 5.33 -2.86
C ALA A 25 -21.86 4.34 -3.57
N ASN A 26 -21.50 3.89 -4.78
CA ASN A 26 -22.43 3.20 -5.66
C ASN A 26 -22.00 1.72 -5.89
N PRO A 27 -22.75 0.73 -5.35
CA PRO A 27 -22.53 -0.68 -5.64
C PRO A 27 -22.76 -1.07 -7.10
N GLU A 28 -23.73 -0.47 -7.78
CA GLU A 28 -24.04 -0.77 -9.19
C GLU A 28 -22.88 -0.38 -10.08
N TRP A 29 -22.29 0.80 -9.84
CA TRP A 29 -21.08 1.24 -10.54
C TRP A 29 -19.93 0.21 -10.40
N ARG A 30 -19.76 -0.39 -9.22
CA ARG A 30 -18.74 -1.44 -9.02
C ARG A 30 -19.07 -2.71 -9.80
N SER A 31 -20.34 -3.11 -9.88
CA SER A 31 -20.79 -4.25 -10.67
C SER A 31 -20.60 -4.02 -12.18
N GLU A 32 -20.90 -2.81 -12.66
CA GLU A 32 -20.65 -2.41 -14.06
C GLU A 32 -19.16 -2.40 -14.38
N LEU A 33 -18.33 -1.88 -13.47
CA LEU A 33 -16.87 -1.93 -13.61
C LEU A 33 -16.39 -3.39 -13.69
N ALA A 34 -16.88 -4.26 -12.81
CA ALA A 34 -16.51 -5.68 -12.84
C ALA A 34 -16.87 -6.33 -14.18
N THR A 35 -18.06 -6.02 -14.70
CA THR A 35 -18.54 -6.52 -16.01
C THR A 35 -17.67 -6.01 -17.15
N ARG A 36 -17.34 -4.72 -17.16
CA ARG A 36 -16.51 -4.10 -18.20
C ARG A 36 -15.13 -4.75 -18.31
N TYR A 37 -14.55 -5.12 -17.18
CA TYR A 37 -13.24 -5.75 -17.13
C TYR A 37 -13.31 -7.29 -17.10
N GLY A 38 -14.49 -7.91 -17.13
CA GLY A 38 -14.64 -9.36 -17.06
C GLY A 38 -14.04 -9.95 -15.78
N VAL A 39 -14.35 -9.34 -14.63
CA VAL A 39 -13.88 -9.74 -13.29
C VAL A 39 -15.03 -9.85 -12.28
N GLU A 40 -16.23 -10.19 -12.74
CA GLU A 40 -17.44 -10.34 -11.93
C GLU A 40 -17.27 -11.39 -10.83
N ASP A 41 -16.59 -12.48 -11.16
CA ASP A 41 -16.26 -13.56 -10.21
C ASP A 41 -15.44 -13.05 -9.02
N ALA A 42 -14.69 -11.95 -9.18
CA ALA A 42 -13.93 -11.34 -8.10
C ALA A 42 -14.79 -10.86 -6.91
N LEU A 43 -16.10 -10.65 -7.11
CA LEU A 43 -17.03 -10.23 -6.07
C LEU A 43 -17.41 -11.37 -5.13
N SER A 44 -17.38 -12.61 -5.63
CA SER A 44 -17.76 -13.82 -4.89
C SER A 44 -16.56 -14.71 -4.55
N ASP A 45 -15.48 -14.68 -5.35
CA ASP A 45 -14.31 -15.55 -5.24
C ASP A 45 -13.65 -15.50 -3.85
N ALA A 46 -13.58 -16.67 -3.21
CA ALA A 46 -13.02 -16.82 -1.88
C ALA A 46 -11.51 -16.57 -1.86
N ALA A 47 -10.78 -17.05 -2.87
CA ALA A 47 -9.33 -16.89 -2.93
C ALA A 47 -8.93 -15.40 -3.04
N THR A 48 -9.64 -14.65 -3.87
CA THR A 48 -9.47 -13.19 -3.99
C THR A 48 -9.78 -12.47 -2.68
N LYS A 49 -10.87 -12.84 -1.99
CA LYS A 49 -11.22 -12.24 -0.70
C LYS A 49 -10.17 -12.53 0.37
N ASP A 50 -9.71 -13.78 0.45
CA ASP A 50 -8.67 -14.19 1.39
C ASP A 50 -7.34 -13.49 1.11
N LEU A 51 -6.96 -13.35 -0.16
CA LEU A 51 -5.80 -12.57 -0.57
C LEU A 51 -5.91 -11.11 -0.11
N VAL A 52 -7.04 -10.45 -0.39
CA VAL A 52 -7.27 -9.05 0.00
C VAL A 52 -7.23 -8.90 1.52
N HIS A 53 -7.87 -9.79 2.27
CA HIS A 53 -7.81 -9.78 3.74
C HIS A 53 -6.38 -9.95 4.25
N ARG A 54 -5.60 -10.86 3.66
CA ARG A 54 -4.19 -11.05 4.04
C ARG A 54 -3.39 -9.77 3.84
N ILE A 55 -3.50 -9.15 2.67
CA ILE A 55 -2.81 -7.90 2.33
C ILE A 55 -3.18 -6.78 3.32
N ILE A 56 -4.46 -6.63 3.64
CA ILE A 56 -4.93 -5.63 4.61
C ILE A 56 -4.34 -5.90 6.00
N ASN A 57 -4.34 -7.18 6.42
CA ASN A 57 -3.87 -7.59 7.74
C ASN A 57 -2.34 -7.58 7.88
N THR A 58 -1.58 -7.65 6.79
CA THR A 58 -0.10 -7.51 6.82
C THR A 58 0.33 -6.21 7.50
N GLY A 59 -0.48 -5.15 7.47
CA GLY A 59 -0.18 -3.92 8.20
C GLY A 59 -0.09 -4.08 9.73
N MET A 60 -0.70 -5.12 10.29
CA MET A 60 -0.66 -5.46 11.71
C MET A 60 0.64 -6.17 12.11
N GLU A 61 1.38 -6.75 11.16
CA GLU A 61 2.61 -7.51 11.43
C GLU A 61 3.80 -6.60 11.78
N TYR A 62 3.68 -5.30 11.53
CA TYR A 62 4.73 -4.33 11.82
C TYR A 62 4.64 -3.76 13.23
N GLU A 63 5.80 -3.65 13.88
CA GLU A 63 5.93 -3.08 15.21
C GLU A 63 5.37 -1.65 15.29
N ARG A 64 4.87 -1.33 16.49
CA ARG A 64 4.24 -0.04 16.77
C ARG A 64 5.22 1.10 16.57
N THR A 65 4.96 1.97 15.59
CA THR A 65 5.79 3.13 15.27
C THR A 65 5.46 4.39 16.10
N SER A 66 4.43 4.33 16.95
CA SER A 66 3.97 5.47 17.77
C SER A 66 3.01 5.03 18.86
N GLU A 67 3.06 5.69 20.02
CA GLU A 67 2.16 5.39 21.16
C GLU A 67 0.67 5.56 20.83
N ARG A 68 0.34 6.46 19.90
CA ARG A 68 -1.04 6.75 19.46
C ARG A 68 -1.71 5.63 18.65
N TYR A 69 -0.95 4.73 18.03
CA TYR A 69 -1.48 3.75 17.07
C TYR A 69 -1.15 2.33 17.53
N THR A 70 -2.08 1.38 17.39
CA THR A 70 -1.87 -0.01 17.83
C THR A 70 -1.08 -0.86 16.83
N HIS A 71 -0.95 -0.40 15.58
CA HIS A 71 -0.29 -1.10 14.48
C HIS A 71 0.85 -0.27 13.90
N GLY A 72 1.86 -0.94 13.33
CA GLY A 72 3.01 -0.27 12.72
C GLY A 72 2.64 0.54 11.47
N ILE A 73 1.82 -0.03 10.58
CA ILE A 73 1.25 0.71 9.45
C ILE A 73 -0.01 1.47 9.90
N ARG A 74 0.03 2.80 9.75
CA ARG A 74 -1.00 3.72 10.30
C ARG A 74 -1.64 4.66 9.29
N SER A 75 -1.14 4.69 8.05
CA SER A 75 -1.70 5.52 6.99
C SER A 75 -1.41 4.94 5.61
N THR A 76 -2.13 5.42 4.61
CA THR A 76 -1.88 5.11 3.19
C THR A 76 -1.51 6.39 2.43
N PRO A 77 -0.62 6.33 1.43
CA PRO A 77 0.23 5.18 1.11
C PRO A 77 1.31 4.97 2.20
N THR A 78 1.69 3.72 2.43
CA THR A 78 2.90 3.35 3.17
C THR A 78 3.70 2.39 2.29
N MET A 79 4.99 2.62 2.16
CA MET A 79 5.90 1.80 1.35
C MET A 79 6.93 1.13 2.25
N ILE A 80 7.32 -0.10 1.91
CA ILE A 80 8.33 -0.87 2.63
C ILE A 80 9.39 -1.30 1.63
N ILE A 81 10.60 -0.76 1.77
CA ILE A 81 11.68 -0.92 0.79
C ILE A 81 12.96 -1.24 1.56
N ASN A 82 13.58 -2.39 1.29
CA ASN A 82 14.79 -2.85 1.98
C ASN A 82 14.67 -2.74 3.52
N ASN A 83 13.59 -3.30 4.09
CA ASN A 83 13.23 -3.20 5.51
C ASN A 83 12.96 -1.78 6.05
N ARG A 84 12.92 -0.73 5.20
CA ARG A 84 12.58 0.63 5.63
C ARG A 84 11.12 0.97 5.36
N MET A 85 10.43 1.47 6.38
CA MET A 85 9.05 1.94 6.27
C MET A 85 9.01 3.44 5.96
N ILE A 86 8.33 3.80 4.87
CA ILE A 86 8.07 5.18 4.45
C ILE A 86 6.56 5.43 4.56
N ILE A 87 6.16 6.28 5.49
CA ILE A 87 4.75 6.50 5.83
C ILE A 87 4.25 7.81 5.22
N GLY A 88 3.18 7.72 4.42
CA GLY A 88 2.44 8.86 3.88
C GLY A 88 2.87 9.30 2.47
N THR A 89 2.13 10.24 1.92
CA THR A 89 2.50 10.96 0.70
C THR A 89 3.53 12.04 1.03
N LEU A 90 4.78 11.80 0.65
CA LEU A 90 5.85 12.79 0.76
C LEU A 90 6.01 13.55 -0.57
N PRO A 91 6.49 14.82 -0.55
CA PRO A 91 6.87 15.54 -1.77
C PRO A 91 7.85 14.74 -2.62
N TYR A 92 7.76 14.88 -3.95
CA TYR A 92 8.59 14.12 -4.89
C TYR A 92 10.08 14.21 -4.59
N GLU A 93 10.61 15.41 -4.31
CA GLU A 93 12.02 15.59 -3.99
C GLU A 93 12.45 14.84 -2.73
N GLN A 94 11.59 14.78 -1.71
CA GLN A 94 11.87 14.01 -0.49
C GLN A 94 11.86 12.51 -0.78
N LEU A 95 10.88 12.01 -1.53
CA LEU A 95 10.87 10.62 -1.98
C LEU A 95 12.12 10.29 -2.77
N LYS A 96 12.46 11.09 -3.78
CA LYS A 96 13.65 10.89 -4.61
C LYS A 96 14.92 10.80 -3.78
N ALA A 97 15.09 11.67 -2.79
CA ALA A 97 16.24 11.63 -1.89
C ALA A 97 16.31 10.33 -1.07
N ILE A 98 15.18 9.88 -0.52
CA ILE A 98 15.09 8.62 0.25
C ILE A 98 15.46 7.42 -0.64
N PHE A 99 14.88 7.35 -1.83
CA PHE A 99 15.15 6.25 -2.77
C PHE A 99 16.60 6.28 -3.27
N GLN A 100 17.17 7.45 -3.53
CA GLN A 100 18.57 7.57 -3.93
C GLN A 100 19.51 7.07 -2.83
N ALA A 101 19.26 7.43 -1.57
CA ALA A 101 20.04 6.95 -0.43
C ALA A 101 19.97 5.41 -0.30
N LEU A 102 18.79 4.81 -0.51
CA LEU A 102 18.62 3.36 -0.51
C LEU A 102 19.40 2.65 -1.63
N VAL A 103 19.42 3.25 -2.83
CA VAL A 103 20.19 2.73 -3.97
C VAL A 103 21.69 2.81 -3.70
N ASP A 104 22.14 3.91 -3.10
CA ASP A 104 23.56 4.10 -2.79
C ASP A 104 24.02 3.13 -1.69
N GLU A 105 23.22 2.95 -0.62
CA GLU A 105 23.47 1.95 0.44
C GLU A 105 23.60 0.53 -0.11
N ALA A 106 22.70 0.14 -1.02
CA ALA A 106 22.72 -1.17 -1.66
C ALA A 106 23.98 -1.39 -2.52
N LYS A 107 24.51 -0.34 -3.15
CA LYS A 107 25.73 -0.40 -3.97
C LYS A 107 27.01 -0.44 -3.13
N THR A 108 27.02 0.22 -1.97
CA THR A 108 28.21 0.32 -1.11
C THR A 108 28.29 -0.79 -0.06
N GLY A 109 27.28 -1.67 0.03
CA GLY A 109 27.20 -2.72 1.04
C GLY A 109 27.04 -2.18 2.47
N GLY A 110 26.49 -0.97 2.60
CA GLY A 110 26.51 -0.18 3.84
C GLY A 110 25.56 -0.70 4.91
N GLU A 111 25.99 -0.59 6.17
CA GLU A 111 25.30 -1.05 7.38
C GLU A 111 23.89 -0.45 7.54
N ARG A 112 22.94 -1.32 7.95
CA ARG A 112 21.54 -1.01 8.31
C ARG A 112 21.45 0.28 9.15
N PHE A 113 20.98 1.38 8.56
CA PHE A 113 20.86 2.68 9.24
C PHE A 113 19.46 2.90 9.87
N ILE A 114 19.45 2.92 11.21
CA ILE A 114 18.54 3.54 12.20
C ILE A 114 17.03 3.42 11.97
N GLU A 115 16.40 2.49 12.71
CA GLU A 115 14.95 2.28 12.82
C GLU A 115 14.22 3.23 13.79
N ASN A 116 14.92 4.06 14.58
CA ASN A 116 14.29 4.84 15.64
C ASN A 116 14.37 6.35 15.40
N TRP A 117 13.27 6.95 14.92
CA TRP A 117 13.02 8.40 14.98
C TRP A 117 12.40 8.85 16.31
N VAL A 118 12.88 8.28 17.42
CA VAL A 118 12.69 8.87 18.75
C VAL A 118 14.05 9.38 19.18
N ARG A 119 14.19 10.72 19.30
CA ARG A 119 15.30 11.28 20.07
C ARG A 119 15.12 10.76 21.49
N ASP A 120 16.03 9.90 21.92
CA ASP A 120 16.13 9.52 23.32
C ASP A 120 16.45 10.80 24.11
N GLY A 121 15.38 11.37 24.69
CA GLY A 121 15.46 12.53 25.55
C GLY A 121 15.93 12.02 26.91
N ARG A 122 17.12 12.47 27.31
CA ARG A 122 17.58 12.39 28.70
C ARG A 122 16.58 13.04 29.65
#